data_AF-A0A847ZVH4-F1
#
_entry.id   AF-A0A847ZVH4-F1
#
_cell.length_a   1.000
_cell.length_b   1.000
_cell.length_c   1.000
_cell.angle_alpha   90.00
_cell.angle_beta   90.00
_cell.angle_gamma   90.00
#
_symmetry.space_group_name_H-M   'P 1'
#
loop_
_entity.id
_entity.type
_entity.pdbx_description
1 polymer ?
#
loop_
_entity_poly.entity_id
_entity_poly.type
_entity_poly.pdbx_seq_one_letter_code
_entity_poly.pdbx_strand_id
1 'polypeptide(L)'
;FAQATIGLDLPAPVTGGANRQDSCRMGIEACHGTHPQRVLIHDAARPFISHAVISNVIAELDHCDAVIPGLPVADTMKFAPEGFIERTVDRGSMWFVQTPQGFAYDKILSAHRQAARDGRDSFTDDAAVAEYAGLQVRIAAGDQANRKLTTSHDVRVADRELPPACLSNAPMCAPDKVSIFMCSKRVMASRSAASRFPIPPNSRATPMPMQHSTH
;
A
#
# COMPACT_ATOMS: atom_id res chain seq x y z
N PHE A 1 0.92 2.26 19.17
CA PHE A 1 -0.51 1.91 19.20
C PHE A 1 -1.20 2.61 20.35
N ALA A 2 -1.02 2.17 21.61
CA ALA A 2 -1.71 2.73 22.78
C ALA A 2 -1.76 4.26 22.84
N GLN A 3 -0.62 4.94 22.62
CA GLN A 3 -0.57 6.41 22.59
C GLN A 3 -1.28 7.05 21.39
N ALA A 4 -1.24 6.40 20.21
CA ALA A 4 -1.85 6.90 18.98
C ALA A 4 -3.37 6.67 18.94
N THR A 5 -3.90 5.85 19.84
CA THR A 5 -5.32 5.46 19.90
C THR A 5 -6.03 5.98 21.15
N ILE A 6 -5.38 6.85 21.94
CA ILE A 6 -6.00 7.46 23.12
C ILE A 6 -7.24 8.24 22.68
N GLY A 7 -8.38 7.98 23.33
CA GLY A 7 -9.65 8.65 23.05
C GLY A 7 -10.43 8.11 21.86
N LEU A 8 -9.94 7.06 21.19
CA LEU A 8 -10.67 6.36 20.14
C LEU A 8 -11.29 5.07 20.69
N ASP A 9 -12.56 4.85 20.41
CA ASP A 9 -13.25 3.58 20.71
C ASP A 9 -12.91 2.55 19.63
N LEU A 10 -11.76 1.90 19.79
CA LEU A 10 -11.25 0.91 18.86
C LEU A 10 -11.20 -0.48 19.52
N PRO A 11 -11.53 -1.56 18.77
CA PRO A 11 -11.30 -2.91 19.26
C PRO A 11 -9.81 -3.16 19.50
N ALA A 12 -9.52 -4.18 20.32
CA ALA A 12 -8.14 -4.60 20.56
C ALA A 12 -7.43 -4.97 19.23
N PRO A 13 -6.14 -4.64 19.07
CA PRO A 13 -5.41 -4.95 17.86
C PRO A 13 -5.25 -6.47 17.69
N VAL A 14 -5.30 -6.91 16.43
CA VAL A 14 -5.11 -8.32 16.06
C VAL A 14 -3.64 -8.55 15.69
N THR A 15 -3.07 -9.66 16.16
CA THR A 15 -1.73 -10.08 15.74
C THR A 15 -1.76 -10.50 14.27
N GLY A 16 -0.85 -9.95 13.46
CA GLY A 16 -0.73 -10.30 12.05
C GLY A 16 -0.32 -11.77 11.82
N GLY A 17 -0.69 -12.28 10.64
CA GLY A 17 -0.34 -13.64 10.19
C GLY A 17 1.05 -13.74 9.57
N ALA A 18 1.33 -14.88 8.93
CA ALA A 18 2.63 -15.18 8.32
C ALA A 18 2.98 -14.25 7.14
N ASN A 19 1.97 -13.79 6.40
CA ASN A 19 2.12 -12.88 5.27
C ASN A 19 1.09 -11.72 5.35
N ARG A 20 1.13 -10.81 4.37
CA ARG A 20 0.24 -9.65 4.29
C ARG A 20 -1.23 -10.08 4.20
N GLN A 21 -1.51 -11.05 3.34
CA GLN A 21 -2.85 -11.51 3.05
C GLN A 21 -3.49 -12.19 4.28
N ASP A 22 -2.74 -13.00 5.02
CA ASP A 22 -3.18 -13.61 6.27
C ASP A 22 -3.43 -12.56 7.34
N SER A 23 -2.54 -11.57 7.45
CA SER A 23 -2.73 -10.45 8.38
C SER A 23 -4.01 -9.68 8.09
N CYS A 24 -4.32 -9.47 6.80
CA CYS A 24 -5.56 -8.83 6.40
C CYS A 24 -6.78 -9.70 6.70
N ARG A 25 -6.75 -10.99 6.33
CA ARG A 25 -7.82 -11.96 6.63
C ARG A 25 -8.16 -11.97 8.12
N MET A 26 -7.15 -12.09 8.98
CA MET A 26 -7.34 -12.09 10.44
C MET A 26 -7.94 -10.77 10.95
N GLY A 27 -7.54 -9.64 10.36
CA GLY A 27 -8.15 -8.34 10.63
C GLY A 27 -9.63 -8.27 10.29
N ILE A 28 -10.01 -8.74 9.09
CA ILE A 28 -11.40 -8.79 8.63
C ILE A 28 -12.23 -9.76 9.49
N GLU A 29 -11.66 -10.90 9.87
CA GLU A 29 -12.33 -11.88 10.75
C GLU A 29 -12.58 -11.33 12.15
N ALA A 30 -11.71 -10.46 12.67
CA ALA A 30 -11.93 -9.81 13.96
C ALA A 30 -13.13 -8.84 13.94
N CYS A 31 -13.55 -8.34 12.77
CA CYS A 31 -14.74 -7.51 12.63
C CYS A 31 -16.07 -8.30 12.73
N HIS A 32 -16.04 -9.63 12.89
CA HIS A 32 -17.28 -10.44 12.90
C HIS A 32 -18.28 -9.99 13.98
N GLY A 33 -17.79 -9.50 15.12
CA GLY A 33 -18.64 -9.08 16.24
C GLY A 33 -19.48 -7.85 15.94
N THR A 34 -18.99 -6.94 15.09
CA THR A 34 -19.74 -5.75 14.64
C THR A 34 -20.49 -6.00 13.33
N HIS A 35 -20.08 -7.03 12.59
CA HIS A 35 -20.66 -7.45 11.30
C HIS A 35 -20.95 -6.26 10.37
N PRO A 36 -19.94 -5.44 10.03
CA PRO A 36 -20.16 -4.24 9.26
C PRO A 36 -20.67 -4.59 7.86
N GLN A 37 -21.37 -3.67 7.21
CA GLN A 37 -21.77 -3.87 5.81
C GLN A 37 -20.58 -3.70 4.86
N ARG A 38 -19.65 -2.82 5.25
CA ARG A 38 -18.49 -2.43 4.44
C ARG A 38 -17.22 -2.44 5.28
N VAL A 39 -16.13 -2.85 4.66
CA VAL A 39 -14.79 -2.77 5.24
C VAL A 39 -13.87 -1.98 4.31
N LEU A 40 -13.08 -1.07 4.87
CA LEU A 40 -12.03 -0.34 4.18
C LEU A 40 -10.68 -0.81 4.69
N ILE A 41 -9.84 -1.36 3.82
CA ILE A 41 -8.52 -1.87 4.15
C ILE A 41 -7.47 -0.85 3.71
N HIS A 42 -6.75 -0.30 4.68
CA HIS A 42 -5.80 0.79 4.45
C HIS A 42 -4.36 0.42 4.81
N ASP A 43 -3.41 0.95 4.05
CA ASP A 43 -1.98 0.80 4.35
C ASP A 43 -1.60 1.83 5.42
N ALA A 44 -1.08 1.39 6.57
CA ALA A 44 -0.59 2.33 7.60
C ALA A 44 0.54 3.26 7.09
N ALA A 45 1.19 2.92 5.98
CA ALA A 45 2.22 3.71 5.32
C ALA A 45 1.67 4.86 4.45
N ARG A 46 0.37 5.17 4.48
CA ARG A 46 -0.26 6.30 3.76
C ARG A 46 -0.90 7.30 4.74
N PRO A 47 -0.09 8.08 5.51
CA PRO A 47 -0.63 8.93 6.56
C PRO A 47 -1.39 10.17 6.05
N PHE A 48 -1.32 10.47 4.75
CA PHE A 48 -1.88 11.68 4.12
C PHE A 48 -3.16 11.40 3.33
N ILE A 49 -3.94 10.40 3.75
CA ILE A 49 -5.24 10.11 3.15
C ILE A 49 -6.20 11.29 3.41
N SER A 50 -6.87 11.78 2.37
CA SER A 50 -7.87 12.85 2.49
C SER A 50 -9.29 12.28 2.70
N HIS A 51 -10.15 13.04 3.38
CA HIS A 51 -11.56 12.68 3.57
C HIS A 51 -12.29 12.45 2.24
N ALA A 52 -11.89 13.19 1.19
CA ALA A 52 -12.45 13.05 -0.15
C ALA A 52 -12.21 11.64 -0.72
N VAL A 53 -11.00 11.10 -0.60
CA VAL A 53 -10.70 9.74 -1.09
C VAL A 53 -11.54 8.69 -0.36
N ILE A 54 -11.67 8.80 0.96
CA ILE A 54 -12.50 7.88 1.75
C ILE A 54 -13.97 7.97 1.31
N SER A 55 -14.49 9.19 1.14
CA SER A 55 -15.87 9.44 0.73
C SER A 55 -16.15 8.91 -0.68
N ASN A 56 -15.23 9.09 -1.63
CA ASN A 56 -15.34 8.57 -2.99
C ASN A 56 -15.43 7.04 -2.99
N VAL A 57 -14.60 6.36 -2.19
CA VAL A 57 -14.62 4.90 -2.08
C VAL A 57 -15.95 4.41 -1.49
N ILE A 58 -16.44 5.07 -0.43
CA ILE A 58 -17.71 4.70 0.22
C ILE A 58 -18.90 4.91 -0.72
N ALA A 59 -18.93 6.02 -1.46
CA ALA A 59 -20.02 6.33 -2.38
C ALA A 59 -20.12 5.30 -3.51
N GLU A 60 -18.99 4.89 -4.10
CA GLU A 60 -19.00 3.87 -5.17
C GLU A 60 -19.39 2.47 -4.65
N LEU A 61 -19.18 2.17 -3.36
CA LEU A 61 -19.65 0.93 -2.72
C LEU A 61 -21.17 0.85 -2.55
N ASP A 62 -21.92 1.93 -2.84
CA ASP A 62 -23.38 1.85 -2.98
C ASP A 62 -23.79 1.17 -4.29
N HIS A 63 -22.86 1.02 -5.25
CA HIS A 63 -23.13 0.54 -6.60
C HIS A 63 -22.34 -0.70 -7.00
N CYS A 64 -21.34 -1.12 -6.21
CA CYS A 64 -20.53 -2.29 -6.47
C CYS A 64 -19.93 -2.88 -5.18
N ASP A 65 -19.35 -4.07 -5.29
CA ASP A 65 -18.88 -4.84 -4.13
C ASP A 65 -17.44 -4.54 -3.71
N ALA A 66 -16.66 -3.92 -4.60
CA ALA A 66 -15.23 -3.69 -4.41
C ALA A 66 -14.82 -2.40 -5.13
N VAL A 67 -14.16 -1.51 -4.41
CA VAL A 67 -13.72 -0.20 -4.90
C VAL A 67 -12.31 0.08 -4.40
N ILE A 68 -11.43 0.54 -5.29
CA ILE A 68 -10.10 1.03 -4.92
C ILE A 68 -9.88 2.44 -5.47
N PRO A 69 -9.25 3.35 -4.72
CA PRO A 69 -8.88 4.65 -5.24
C PRO A 69 -7.68 4.50 -6.17
N GLY A 70 -7.64 5.30 -7.24
CA GLY A 70 -6.52 5.30 -8.17
C GLY A 70 -6.30 6.62 -8.88
N LEU A 71 -5.13 6.76 -9.49
CA LEU A 71 -4.76 7.87 -10.35
C LEU A 71 -4.39 7.35 -11.74
N PRO A 72 -4.83 8.00 -12.83
CA PRO A 72 -4.40 7.62 -14.16
C PRO A 72 -2.88 7.77 -14.29
N VAL A 73 -2.22 6.86 -15.02
CA VAL A 73 -0.78 6.92 -15.23
C VAL A 73 -0.45 8.10 -16.16
N ALA A 74 0.19 9.13 -15.61
CA ALA A 74 0.55 10.34 -16.33
C ALA A 74 1.89 10.26 -17.08
N ASP A 75 2.77 9.34 -16.68
CA ASP A 75 4.11 9.16 -17.25
C ASP A 75 4.16 8.07 -18.31
N THR A 76 5.18 8.08 -19.15
CA THR A 76 5.35 7.04 -20.19
C THR A 76 5.80 5.75 -19.52
N MET A 77 5.07 4.66 -19.75
CA MET A 77 5.46 3.34 -19.24
C MET A 77 6.25 2.55 -20.28
N LYS A 78 7.36 1.96 -19.84
CA LYS A 78 8.18 1.04 -20.64
C LYS A 78 8.16 -0.34 -19.99
N PHE A 79 8.03 -1.38 -20.80
CA PHE A 79 8.32 -2.75 -20.37
C PHE A 79 9.77 -3.03 -20.73
N ALA A 80 10.60 -3.30 -19.72
CA ALA A 80 12.04 -3.42 -19.87
C ALA A 80 12.61 -4.52 -18.97
N PRO A 81 12.36 -5.80 -19.28
CA PRO A 81 12.99 -6.90 -18.55
C PRO A 81 14.52 -6.76 -18.63
N GLU A 82 15.21 -7.04 -17.52
CA GLU A 82 16.68 -6.94 -17.42
C GLU A 82 17.27 -5.55 -17.74
N GLY A 83 16.45 -4.49 -17.73
CA GLY A 83 16.87 -3.11 -17.98
C GLY A 83 16.93 -2.71 -19.46
N PHE A 84 16.57 -3.60 -20.39
CA PHE A 84 16.50 -3.29 -21.82
C PHE A 84 15.06 -3.04 -22.24
N ILE A 85 14.79 -1.88 -22.85
CA ILE A 85 13.44 -1.51 -23.31
C ILE A 85 13.01 -2.49 -24.42
N GLU A 86 11.98 -3.29 -24.15
CA GLU A 86 11.35 -4.16 -25.13
C GLU A 86 10.24 -3.40 -25.86
N ARG A 87 9.40 -2.66 -25.13
CA ARG A 87 8.27 -1.91 -25.70
C ARG A 87 7.78 -0.77 -24.81
N THR A 88 7.06 0.16 -25.44
CA THR A 88 6.25 1.16 -24.73
C THR A 88 4.89 0.54 -24.40
N VAL A 89 4.42 0.70 -23.16
CA VAL A 89 3.10 0.25 -22.72
C VAL A 89 2.10 1.37 -23.01
N ASP A 90 0.98 1.06 -23.65
CA ASP A 90 -0.14 2.00 -23.73
C ASP A 90 -0.70 2.26 -22.33
N ARG A 91 -0.66 3.52 -21.92
CA ARG A 91 -1.07 3.97 -20.59
C ARG A 91 -2.52 4.45 -20.54
N GLY A 92 -3.23 4.51 -21.66
CA GLY A 92 -4.56 5.14 -21.77
C GLY A 92 -5.63 4.58 -20.82
N SER A 93 -5.45 3.34 -20.36
CA SER A 93 -6.32 2.68 -19.36
C SER A 93 -5.55 2.17 -18.13
N MET A 94 -4.34 2.70 -17.88
CA MET A 94 -3.48 2.27 -16.79
C MET A 94 -3.59 3.20 -15.60
N TRP A 95 -3.61 2.63 -14.39
CA TRP A 95 -3.85 3.35 -13.16
C TRP A 95 -2.83 2.97 -12.08
N PHE A 96 -2.37 3.95 -11.32
CA PHE A 96 -1.72 3.73 -10.04
C PHE A 96 -2.80 3.58 -8.97
N VAL A 97 -2.90 2.40 -8.39
CA VAL A 97 -3.88 2.11 -7.33
C VAL A 97 -3.35 2.52 -5.95
N GLN A 98 -4.28 2.89 -5.08
CA GLN A 98 -4.03 3.36 -3.73
C GLN A 98 -4.89 2.56 -2.73
N THR A 99 -4.71 2.85 -1.45
CA THR A 99 -5.61 2.41 -0.39
C THR A 99 -6.18 3.66 0.30
N PRO A 100 -7.36 3.61 0.94
CA PRO A 100 -8.11 2.43 1.38
C PRO A 100 -8.79 1.67 0.23
N GLN A 101 -8.70 0.35 0.24
CA GLN A 101 -9.49 -0.54 -0.63
C GLN A 101 -10.79 -0.88 0.09
N GLY A 102 -11.93 -0.50 -0.48
CA GLY A 102 -13.25 -0.70 0.09
C GLY A 102 -13.95 -1.93 -0.47
N PHE A 103 -14.64 -2.68 0.39
CA PHE A 103 -15.35 -3.89 -0.01
C PHE A 103 -16.65 -4.10 0.78
N ALA A 104 -17.61 -4.80 0.18
CA ALA A 104 -18.69 -5.45 0.91
C ALA A 104 -18.11 -6.53 1.84
N TYR A 105 -18.41 -6.44 3.13
CA TYR A 105 -17.73 -7.22 4.18
C TYR A 105 -17.80 -8.73 3.96
N ASP A 106 -19.01 -9.26 3.77
CA ASP A 106 -19.22 -10.71 3.62
C ASP A 106 -18.50 -11.26 2.38
N LYS A 107 -18.46 -10.47 1.31
CA LYS A 107 -17.86 -10.85 0.03
C LYS A 107 -16.34 -10.94 0.14
N ILE A 108 -15.69 -9.91 0.70
CA ILE A 108 -14.24 -9.93 0.85
C ILE A 108 -13.78 -10.95 1.90
N LEU A 109 -14.54 -11.14 2.98
CA LEU A 109 -14.26 -12.18 3.97
C LEU A 109 -14.34 -13.58 3.33
N SER A 110 -15.38 -13.84 2.54
CA SER A 110 -15.52 -15.09 1.80
C SER A 110 -14.36 -15.30 0.83
N ALA A 111 -13.95 -14.26 0.09
CA ALA A 111 -12.83 -14.29 -0.85
C ALA A 111 -11.50 -14.64 -0.16
N HIS A 112 -11.17 -14.00 0.97
CA HIS A 112 -9.96 -14.36 1.74
C HIS A 112 -10.01 -15.79 2.28
N ARG A 113 -11.16 -16.26 2.75
CA ARG A 113 -11.34 -17.64 3.23
C ARG A 113 -11.20 -18.65 2.10
N GLN A 114 -11.72 -18.33 0.91
CA GLN A 114 -11.53 -19.16 -0.29
C GLN A 114 -10.06 -19.23 -0.67
N ALA A 115 -9.39 -18.09 -0.83
CA ALA A 115 -7.97 -18.03 -1.17
C ALA A 115 -7.11 -18.83 -0.17
N ALA A 116 -7.43 -18.75 1.13
CA ALA A 116 -6.77 -19.54 2.17
C ALA A 116 -6.99 -21.05 2.02
N ARG A 117 -8.23 -21.49 1.76
CA ARG A 117 -8.54 -22.91 1.51
C ARG A 117 -7.84 -23.45 0.26
N ASP A 118 -7.72 -22.61 -0.76
CA ASP A 118 -7.12 -22.97 -2.04
C ASP A 118 -5.58 -22.84 -2.03
N GLY A 119 -4.98 -22.47 -0.89
CA GLY A 119 -3.53 -22.30 -0.75
C GLY A 119 -2.95 -21.13 -1.55
N ARG A 120 -3.76 -20.12 -1.86
CA ARG A 120 -3.38 -18.91 -2.60
C ARG A 120 -3.08 -17.78 -1.63
N ASP A 121 -1.80 -17.48 -1.40
CA ASP A 121 -1.34 -16.52 -0.38
C ASP A 121 -0.39 -15.42 -0.92
N SER A 122 -0.21 -15.36 -2.24
CA SER A 122 0.76 -14.49 -2.91
C SER A 122 0.13 -13.24 -3.56
N PHE A 123 -1.12 -12.91 -3.23
CA PHE A 123 -1.77 -11.71 -3.77
C PHE A 123 -1.14 -10.42 -3.22
N THR A 124 -0.91 -9.46 -4.12
CA THR A 124 -0.19 -8.22 -3.81
C THR A 124 -1.02 -7.22 -3.00
N ASP A 125 -2.34 -7.25 -3.16
CA ASP A 125 -3.31 -6.41 -2.47
C ASP A 125 -4.66 -7.16 -2.30
N ASP A 126 -5.65 -6.52 -1.68
CA ASP A 126 -6.95 -7.14 -1.37
C ASP A 126 -7.89 -7.09 -2.57
N ALA A 127 -7.67 -6.15 -3.50
CA ALA A 127 -8.31 -6.15 -4.81
C ALA A 127 -8.00 -7.42 -5.60
N ALA A 128 -6.75 -7.88 -5.63
CA ALA A 128 -6.39 -9.13 -6.30
C ALA A 128 -7.05 -10.36 -5.66
N VAL A 129 -7.29 -10.35 -4.34
CA VAL A 129 -8.09 -11.40 -3.66
C VAL A 129 -9.55 -11.35 -4.10
N ALA A 130 -10.13 -10.16 -4.22
CA ALA A 130 -11.49 -9.96 -4.70
C ALA A 130 -11.66 -10.41 -6.16
N GLU A 131 -10.73 -10.02 -7.05
CA GLU A 131 -10.70 -10.42 -8.46
C GLU A 131 -10.60 -11.94 -8.60
N TYR A 132 -9.76 -12.59 -7.79
CA TYR A 132 -9.64 -14.04 -7.76
C TYR A 132 -10.97 -14.74 -7.40
N ALA A 133 -11.76 -14.14 -6.50
CA ALA A 133 -13.09 -14.62 -6.14
C ALA A 133 -14.19 -14.22 -7.15
N GLY A 134 -13.83 -13.60 -8.29
CA GLY A 134 -14.75 -13.19 -9.34
C GLY A 134 -15.49 -11.87 -9.06
N LEU A 135 -15.06 -11.10 -8.07
CA LEU A 135 -15.63 -9.77 -7.81
C LEU A 135 -15.09 -8.76 -8.80
N GLN A 136 -15.97 -7.90 -9.32
CA GLN A 136 -15.56 -6.77 -10.13
C GLN A 136 -15.08 -5.64 -9.22
N VAL A 137 -13.84 -5.18 -9.43
CA VAL A 137 -13.25 -4.07 -8.67
C VAL A 137 -13.34 -2.79 -9.49
N ARG A 138 -13.99 -1.77 -8.93
CA ARG A 138 -14.11 -0.44 -9.55
C ARG A 138 -13.00 0.48 -9.07
N ILE A 139 -12.55 1.38 -9.93
CA ILE A 139 -11.63 2.46 -9.55
C ILE A 139 -12.41 3.73 -9.24
N ALA A 140 -12.19 4.28 -8.05
CA ALA A 140 -12.65 5.62 -7.66
C ALA A 140 -11.51 6.64 -7.77
N ALA A 141 -11.84 7.93 -7.82
CA ALA A 141 -10.83 8.99 -7.86
C ALA A 141 -9.97 8.99 -6.58
N GLY A 142 -8.66 8.77 -6.75
CA GLY A 142 -7.65 8.89 -5.70
C GLY A 142 -7.09 10.31 -5.55
N ASP A 143 -5.99 10.43 -4.81
CA ASP A 143 -5.35 11.71 -4.50
C ASP A 143 -3.83 11.56 -4.57
N GLN A 144 -3.14 12.49 -5.25
CA GLN A 144 -1.67 12.49 -5.32
C GLN A 144 -1.02 12.62 -3.93
N ALA A 145 -1.66 13.31 -3.00
CA ALA A 145 -1.18 13.45 -1.63
C ALA A 145 -1.20 12.11 -0.86
N ASN A 146 -2.10 11.18 -1.23
CA ASN A 146 -2.26 9.85 -0.62
C ASN A 146 -1.15 8.87 -1.05
N ARG A 147 0.10 9.33 -1.01
CA ARG A 147 1.29 8.57 -1.41
C ARG A 147 1.69 7.56 -0.34
N LYS A 148 2.21 6.42 -0.78
CA LYS A 148 2.78 5.41 0.10
C LYS A 148 4.20 5.80 0.48
N LEU A 149 4.48 5.86 1.77
CA LEU A 149 5.84 6.01 2.28
C LEU A 149 6.55 4.66 2.15
N THR A 150 7.51 4.59 1.24
CA THR A 150 8.24 3.35 0.91
C THR A 150 9.73 3.45 1.21
N THR A 151 10.29 4.65 1.10
CA THR A 151 11.72 4.91 1.30
C THR A 151 11.99 5.69 2.58
N SER A 152 13.23 5.62 3.07
CA SER A 152 13.66 6.45 4.20
C SER A 152 13.59 7.95 3.88
N HIS A 153 13.72 8.33 2.60
CA HIS A 153 13.54 9.71 2.16
C HIS A 153 12.09 10.14 2.31
N ASP A 154 11.14 9.28 1.90
CA ASP A 154 9.70 9.55 2.03
C ASP A 154 9.32 9.84 3.48
N VAL A 155 9.86 9.06 4.42
CA VAL A 155 9.63 9.25 5.87
C VAL A 155 10.19 10.61 6.33
N ARG A 156 11.43 10.96 5.96
CA ARG A 156 12.03 12.26 6.33
C ARG A 156 11.29 13.46 5.73
N VAL A 157 10.70 13.30 4.55
CA VAL A 157 9.85 14.34 3.95
C VAL A 157 8.53 14.42 4.72
N ALA A 158 7.91 13.27 5.02
CA ALA A 158 6.66 13.22 5.78
C ALA A 158 6.79 13.84 7.18
N ASP A 159 7.89 13.58 7.90
CA ASP A 159 8.15 14.18 9.23
C ASP A 159 8.21 15.72 9.19
N ARG A 160 8.58 16.30 8.05
CA ARG A 160 8.61 17.76 7.87
C ARG A 160 7.25 18.34 7.46
N GLU A 161 6.42 17.54 6.81
CA GLU A 161 5.07 17.92 6.36
C GLU A 161 4.01 17.72 7.45
N LEU A 162 4.23 16.80 8.38
CA LEU A 162 3.35 16.59 9.54
C LEU A 162 3.55 17.74 10.53
N PRO A 163 2.53 18.58 10.81
CA PRO A 163 2.63 19.57 11.86
C PRO A 163 2.83 18.89 13.23
N PRO A 164 3.51 19.53 14.21
CA PRO A 164 3.52 19.02 15.58
C PRO A 164 2.07 18.87 16.04
N ALA A 165 1.73 17.69 16.57
CA ALA A 165 0.36 17.24 16.76
C ALA A 165 -0.53 18.28 17.47
N CYS A 166 -1.33 19.03 16.72
CA CYS A 166 -2.53 19.67 17.23
C CYS A 166 -3.65 18.65 17.16
N LEU A 167 -3.81 17.89 18.24
CA LEU A 167 -5.01 17.08 18.50
C LEU A 167 -6.19 18.03 18.73
N SER A 168 -6.82 18.53 17.66
CA SER A 168 -8.13 19.15 17.76
C SER A 168 -9.21 18.08 17.55
N ASN A 169 -9.88 17.72 18.64
CA ASN A 169 -11.08 16.89 18.66
C ASN A 169 -12.16 17.51 17.77
N ALA A 170 -12.38 16.95 16.58
CA ALA A 170 -13.62 17.09 15.85
C ALA A 170 -14.30 15.71 15.84
N PRO A 171 -15.56 15.58 16.27
CA PRO A 171 -16.27 14.32 16.22
C PRO A 171 -16.54 13.99 14.75
N MET A 172 -15.94 12.91 14.27
CA MET A 172 -16.24 12.37 12.95
C MET A 172 -17.54 11.57 13.05
N CYS A 173 -18.59 12.03 12.39
CA CYS A 173 -19.80 11.24 12.17
C CYS A 173 -19.48 10.24 11.06
N ALA A 174 -18.95 9.07 11.42
CA ALA A 174 -18.90 7.94 10.49
C ALA A 174 -20.34 7.49 10.25
N PRO A 175 -20.79 7.28 9.00
CA PRO A 175 -22.09 6.69 8.76
C PRO A 175 -22.11 5.30 9.42
N ASP A 176 -23.16 5.04 10.21
CA ASP A 176 -23.37 3.78 10.90
C ASP A 176 -23.16 2.63 9.90
N LYS A 177 -22.18 1.74 10.17
CA LYS A 177 -21.85 0.46 9.46
C LYS A 177 -20.60 0.43 8.56
N VAL A 178 -19.68 1.37 8.65
CA VAL A 178 -18.35 1.27 7.99
C VAL A 178 -17.25 0.97 9.01
N SER A 179 -16.48 -0.12 8.81
CA SER A 179 -15.26 -0.40 9.59
C SER A 179 -14.00 -0.12 8.76
N ILE A 180 -13.08 0.67 9.31
CA ILE A 180 -11.77 0.92 8.68
C ILE A 180 -10.71 0.07 9.38
N PHE A 181 -10.07 -0.82 8.64
CA PHE A 181 -8.97 -1.64 9.09
C PHE A 181 -7.64 -1.07 8.58
N MET A 182 -6.70 -0.81 9.48
CA MET A 182 -5.33 -0.43 9.12
C MET A 182 -4.43 -1.67 9.14
N CYS A 183 -3.96 -2.09 7.97
CA CYS A 183 -2.93 -3.10 7.84
C CYS A 183 -1.54 -2.42 7.94
N SER A 184 -0.84 -2.61 9.06
CA SER A 184 0.53 -2.12 9.21
C SER A 184 1.52 -3.14 8.64
N LYS A 185 2.16 -2.84 7.50
CA LYS A 185 3.43 -3.49 7.16
C LYS A 185 4.46 -3.10 8.22
N ARG A 186 5.15 -4.07 8.82
CA ARG A 186 6.35 -3.79 9.60
C ARG A 186 7.39 -3.22 8.62
N VAL A 187 7.61 -1.91 8.63
CA VAL A 187 8.73 -1.30 7.90
C VAL A 187 10.00 -1.80 8.60
N MET A 188 10.70 -2.75 7.97
CA MET A 188 12.04 -3.15 8.39
C MET A 188 12.99 -2.00 8.05
N ALA A 189 13.06 -0.99 8.93
CA ALA A 189 14.19 -0.09 8.95
C ALA A 189 15.35 -0.86 9.60
N SER A 190 16.19 -1.50 8.77
CA SER A 190 17.44 -2.07 9.26
C SER A 190 18.28 -0.93 9.85
N ARG A 191 18.41 -0.88 11.18
CA ARG A 191 19.50 -0.16 11.82
C ARG A 191 20.78 -0.88 11.41
N SER A 192 21.45 -0.36 10.38
CA SER A 192 22.81 -0.79 10.07
C SER A 192 23.70 -0.34 11.22
N ALA A 193 24.13 -1.30 12.03
CA ALA A 193 25.20 -1.12 12.98
C ALA A 193 26.46 -0.75 12.20
N ALA A 194 27.10 0.33 12.63
CA ALA A 194 28.36 0.77 12.09
C ALA A 194 29.41 -0.36 12.15
N SER A 195 29.85 -0.84 10.98
CA SER A 195 31.15 -1.49 10.86
C SER A 195 31.98 -0.69 9.86
N ARG A 196 32.96 0.04 10.39
CA ARG A 196 34.06 0.62 9.63
C ARG A 196 34.75 -0.49 8.83
N PHE A 197 34.86 -0.33 7.52
CA PHE A 197 35.87 -1.05 6.73
C PHE A 197 36.83 -0.04 6.09
N PRO A 198 38.16 -0.30 6.13
CA PRO A 198 39.17 0.64 5.67
C PRO A 198 39.31 0.65 4.14
N ILE A 199 39.63 1.83 3.61
CA ILE A 199 39.95 2.08 2.20
C ILE A 199 41.38 1.58 1.93
N PRO A 200 41.64 0.71 0.93
CA PRO A 200 43.00 0.45 0.47
C PRO A 200 43.49 1.55 -0.50
N PRO A 201 44.81 1.84 -0.52
CA PRO A 201 45.34 2.97 -1.26
C PRO A 201 45.52 2.70 -2.76
N ASN A 202 45.40 3.81 -3.48
CA ASN A 202 45.54 4.04 -4.91
C ASN A 202 46.88 3.54 -5.48
N SER A 203 46.88 2.71 -6.53
CA SER A 203 48.08 2.41 -7.33
C SER A 203 47.85 2.62 -8.83
N ARG A 204 48.30 3.80 -9.27
CA ARG A 204 48.99 4.15 -10.54
C ARG A 204 48.57 3.41 -11.82
N ALA A 205 47.96 4.19 -12.72
CA ALA A 205 47.91 3.96 -14.15
C ALA A 205 49.33 3.89 -14.78
N THR A 206 49.56 2.87 -15.60
CA THR A 206 50.65 2.78 -16.58
C THR A 206 50.07 2.97 -17.99
N PRO A 207 50.73 3.72 -18.89
CA PRO A 207 50.26 3.91 -20.26
C PRO A 207 50.69 2.75 -21.17
N MET A 208 49.80 2.33 -22.07
CA MET A 208 50.11 1.36 -23.14
C MET A 208 50.89 2.01 -24.29
N PRO A 209 51.83 1.29 -24.95
CA PRO A 209 52.51 1.79 -26.13
C PRO A 209 51.68 1.53 -27.41
N MET A 210 51.66 2.51 -28.30
CA MET A 210 51.25 2.35 -29.70
C MET A 210 52.22 1.43 -30.43
N GLN A 211 51.71 0.51 -31.23
CA GLN A 211 52.48 -0.13 -32.29
C GLN A 211 51.81 0.13 -33.64
N HIS A 212 52.56 0.80 -34.51
CA HIS A 212 52.35 0.86 -35.95
C HIS A 212 52.62 -0.52 -36.56
N SER A 213 51.81 -0.92 -37.55
CA SER A 213 52.21 -1.92 -38.55
C SER A 213 51.78 -1.43 -39.92
N THR A 214 52.79 -1.08 -40.71
CA THR A 214 52.79 -1.07 -42.17
C THR A 214 52.64 -2.49 -42.71
N HIS A 215 51.72 -2.70 -43.65
CA HIS A 215 51.93 -3.43 -44.91
C HIS A 215 50.78 -3.15 -45.87
#